data_AF-A0A382TZU4-F1
#
_entry.id   AF-A0A382TZU4-F1
#
_cell.length_a   1.000
_cell.length_b   1.000
_cell.length_c   1.000
_cell.angle_alpha   90.00
_cell.angle_beta   90.00
_cell.angle_gamma   90.00
#
_symmetry.space_group_name_H-M   'P 1'
#
loop_
_entity.id
_entity.type
_entity.pdbx_description
1 polymer ?
#
loop_
_entity_poly.entity_id
_entity_poly.type
_entity_poly.pdbx_seq_one_letter_code
_entity_poly.pdbx_strand_id
1 'polypeptide(L)'
;CTITAVNNDSAIQDAYRSVISQFEKVGITNISNNISISLVDLQQLNQYAGELSHFKLKGFTRIDTKLEKTKQSVNPFQIFILFGLPRIEFEAVLAHELLHVWLHNNKTTLSPKSKEGFCNLGRYLIYQNDNTHFSNNHLRSMENSEDLAYGIEYKYLKAQLKQMGWKDLISSITN
;
A
#
# COMPACT_ATOMS: atom_id res chain seq x y z
N CYS A 1 -2.93 -20.60 14.84
CA CYS A 1 -2.62 -19.22 14.42
C CYS A 1 -2.58 -18.31 15.63
N THR A 2 -1.40 -17.90 16.07
CA THR A 2 -1.26 -16.69 16.89
C THR A 2 -1.39 -15.50 15.95
N ILE A 3 -2.58 -14.90 15.90
CA ILE A 3 -2.79 -13.63 15.20
C ILE A 3 -2.01 -12.58 15.99
N THR A 4 -0.79 -12.29 15.58
CA THR A 4 0.00 -11.21 16.17
C THR A 4 -0.50 -9.90 15.56
N ALA A 5 -1.26 -9.13 16.33
CA ALA A 5 -1.61 -7.76 15.96
C ALA A 5 -0.35 -6.89 15.94
N VAL A 6 -0.35 -5.84 15.10
CA VAL A 6 0.72 -4.85 15.07
C VAL A 6 0.33 -3.67 15.96
N ASN A 7 1.12 -3.46 17.01
CA ASN A 7 0.80 -2.56 18.12
C ASN A 7 2.03 -1.87 18.74
N ASN A 8 3.23 -2.08 18.20
CA ASN A 8 4.46 -1.42 18.64
C ASN A 8 5.44 -1.24 17.48
N ASP A 9 6.46 -0.41 17.69
CA ASP A 9 7.44 -0.04 16.67
C ASP A 9 8.22 -1.24 16.12
N SER A 10 8.57 -2.22 16.97
CA SER A 10 9.27 -3.42 16.51
C SER A 10 8.42 -4.21 15.50
N ALA A 11 7.13 -4.39 15.79
CA ALA A 11 6.21 -5.08 14.90
C ALA A 11 5.99 -4.31 13.59
N ILE A 12 5.97 -2.97 13.63
CA ILE A 12 5.91 -2.12 12.43
C ILE A 12 7.16 -2.33 11.58
N GLN A 13 8.35 -2.33 12.19
CA GLN A 13 9.62 -2.51 11.47
C GLN A 13 9.75 -3.92 10.87
N ASP A 14 9.27 -4.95 11.57
CA ASP A 14 9.20 -6.32 11.03
C ASP A 14 8.26 -6.40 9.83
N ALA A 15 7.08 -5.80 9.92
CA ALA A 15 6.13 -5.73 8.81
C ALA A 15 6.70 -4.94 7.62
N TYR A 16 7.35 -3.81 7.88
CA TYR A 16 7.99 -3.01 6.84
C TYR A 16 9.07 -3.82 6.09
N ARG A 17 9.97 -4.48 6.81
CA ARG A 17 10.98 -5.36 6.19
C ARG A 17 10.36 -6.50 5.38
N SER A 18 9.28 -7.10 5.87
CA SER A 18 8.53 -8.14 5.14
C SER A 18 8.01 -7.59 3.81
N VAL A 19 7.35 -6.43 3.83
CA VAL A 19 6.78 -5.80 2.63
C VAL A 19 7.87 -5.41 1.63
N ILE A 20 8.94 -4.75 2.07
CA ILE A 20 10.06 -4.37 1.20
C ILE A 20 10.70 -5.60 0.56
N SER A 21 10.94 -6.68 1.31
CA SER A 21 11.50 -7.92 0.75
C SER A 21 10.59 -8.54 -0.33
N GLN A 22 9.27 -8.43 -0.17
CA GLN A 22 8.31 -8.91 -1.19
C GLN A 22 8.30 -8.00 -2.43
N PHE A 23 8.40 -6.69 -2.25
CA PHE A 23 8.52 -5.72 -3.34
C PHE A 23 9.79 -5.88 -4.17
N GLU A 24 10.93 -6.08 -3.51
CA GLU A 24 12.20 -6.31 -4.20
C GLU A 24 12.15 -7.54 -5.12
N LYS A 25 11.47 -8.62 -4.69
CA LYS A 25 11.29 -9.83 -5.51
C LYS A 25 10.52 -9.60 -6.80
N VAL A 26 9.70 -8.55 -6.86
CA VAL A 26 8.89 -8.21 -8.04
C VAL A 26 9.43 -6.99 -8.80
N GLY A 27 10.58 -6.44 -8.39
CA GLY A 27 11.23 -5.31 -9.06
C GLY A 27 10.76 -3.94 -8.58
N ILE A 28 10.00 -3.86 -7.49
CA ILE A 28 9.65 -2.59 -6.84
C ILE A 28 10.76 -2.27 -5.83
N THR A 29 11.66 -1.37 -6.22
CA THR A 29 12.85 -1.02 -5.44
C THR A 29 12.90 0.46 -5.11
N ASN A 30 13.93 0.90 -4.38
CA ASN A 30 14.20 2.30 -4.06
C ASN A 30 13.11 3.00 -3.20
N ILE A 31 12.38 2.22 -2.41
CA ILE A 31 11.50 2.77 -1.38
C ILE A 31 12.36 3.12 -0.15
N SER A 32 12.23 4.36 0.34
CA SER A 32 13.07 4.84 1.42
C SER A 32 12.78 4.16 2.76
N ASN A 33 13.83 3.81 3.49
CA ASN A 33 13.75 3.15 4.82
C ASN A 33 13.39 4.11 5.98
N ASN A 34 13.33 5.42 5.73
CA ASN A 34 13.09 6.46 6.73
C ASN A 34 11.68 7.07 6.63
N ILE A 35 10.71 6.35 6.06
CA ILE A 35 9.31 6.78 6.03
C ILE A 35 8.71 6.58 7.42
N SER A 36 8.13 7.63 7.99
CA SER A 36 7.45 7.55 9.29
C SER A 36 6.14 6.78 9.15
N ILE A 37 5.94 5.76 9.99
CA ILE A 37 4.71 4.96 10.05
C ILE A 37 4.12 5.12 11.46
N SER A 38 2.88 5.55 11.56
CA SER A 38 2.19 5.78 12.83
C SER A 38 0.92 4.95 12.92
N LEU A 39 0.73 4.28 14.06
CA LEU A 39 -0.54 3.61 14.36
C LEU A 39 -1.54 4.62 14.89
N VAL A 40 -2.74 4.60 14.33
CA VAL A 40 -3.80 5.57 14.64
C VAL A 40 -5.12 4.87 14.90
N ASP A 41 -6.00 5.51 15.64
CA ASP A 41 -7.40 5.04 15.73
C ASP A 41 -8.22 5.45 14.50
N LEU A 42 -9.45 4.94 14.40
CA LEU A 42 -10.34 5.20 13.27
C LEU A 42 -10.74 6.68 13.18
N GLN A 43 -10.88 7.38 14.30
CA GLN A 43 -11.24 8.79 14.33
C GLN A 43 -10.12 9.63 13.73
N GLN A 44 -8.89 9.42 14.18
CA GLN A 44 -7.68 10.05 13.66
C GLN A 44 -7.48 9.74 12.17
N LEU A 45 -7.66 8.48 11.77
CA LEU A 45 -7.51 8.07 10.38
C LEU A 45 -8.51 8.80 9.46
N ASN A 46 -9.78 8.87 9.87
CA ASN A 46 -10.81 9.61 9.13
C ASN A 46 -10.52 11.12 9.09
N GLN A 47 -10.01 11.70 10.19
CA GLN A 47 -9.60 13.09 10.24
C GLN A 47 -8.44 13.39 9.26
N TYR A 48 -7.44 12.50 9.19
CA TYR A 48 -6.30 12.68 8.28
C TYR A 48 -6.67 12.51 6.82
N ALA A 49 -7.57 11.58 6.51
CA ALA A 49 -8.03 11.35 5.15
C ALA A 49 -9.01 12.44 4.65
N GLY A 50 -9.75 13.10 5.55
CA GLY A 50 -10.67 14.19 5.19
C GLY A 50 -11.74 13.72 4.20
N GLU A 51 -11.89 14.42 3.08
CA GLU A 51 -12.83 14.06 2.00
C GLU A 51 -12.48 12.74 1.29
N LEU A 52 -11.25 12.25 1.46
CA LEU A 52 -10.81 10.93 0.99
C LEU A 52 -11.14 9.82 1.99
N SER A 53 -11.72 10.16 3.16
CA SER A 53 -12.18 9.15 4.10
C SER A 53 -13.32 8.34 3.48
N HIS A 54 -13.12 7.02 3.43
CA HIS A 54 -14.14 6.08 3.04
C HIS A 54 -14.24 5.01 4.12
N PHE A 55 -15.41 4.40 4.30
CA PHE A 55 -15.69 3.48 5.42
C PHE A 55 -14.77 2.23 5.48
N LYS A 56 -13.95 1.99 4.45
CA LYS A 56 -13.00 0.86 4.36
C LYS A 56 -11.54 1.29 4.53
N LEU A 57 -11.28 2.57 4.80
CA LEU A 57 -9.93 3.10 4.91
C LEU A 57 -9.23 2.47 6.13
N LYS A 58 -8.08 1.85 5.89
CA LYS A 58 -7.24 1.23 6.93
C LYS A 58 -5.82 1.80 6.97
N GLY A 59 -5.46 2.60 5.98
CA GLY A 59 -4.20 3.31 5.88
C GLY A 59 -4.39 4.65 5.17
N PHE A 60 -3.44 5.56 5.33
CA PHE A 60 -3.39 6.81 4.59
C PHE A 60 -1.95 7.32 4.49
N THR A 61 -1.55 7.71 3.27
CA THR A 61 -0.27 8.34 3.01
C THR A 61 -0.42 9.85 2.87
N ARG A 62 0.26 10.60 3.74
CA ARG A 62 0.36 12.05 3.67
C ARG A 62 1.70 12.46 3.06
N ILE A 63 1.63 13.45 2.16
CA ILE A 63 2.80 14.07 1.53
C ILE A 63 2.89 15.51 1.99
N ASP A 64 3.97 15.86 2.70
CA ASP A 64 4.26 17.26 3.05
C ASP A 64 4.98 17.97 1.89
N THR A 65 4.19 18.66 1.09
CA THR A 65 4.67 19.44 -0.08
C THR A 65 5.58 20.61 0.29
N LYS A 66 5.59 21.08 1.55
CA LYS A 66 6.53 22.11 2.00
C LYS A 66 7.89 21.47 2.24
N LEU A 67 7.93 20.33 2.95
CA LEU A 67 9.16 19.59 3.19
C LEU A 67 9.78 19.10 1.86
N GLU A 68 8.97 18.64 0.91
CA GLU A 68 9.45 18.23 -0.42
C GLU A 68 10.22 19.34 -1.16
N LYS A 69 9.81 20.61 -0.97
CA LYS A 69 10.47 21.78 -1.58
C LYS A 69 11.70 22.23 -0.81
N THR A 70 11.86 21.81 0.44
CA THR A 70 13.05 22.11 1.23
C THR A 70 14.13 21.06 0.96
N LYS A 71 15.39 21.48 0.78
CA LYS A 71 16.55 20.55 0.69
C LYS A 71 16.91 19.93 2.05
N GLN A 72 15.97 19.81 2.97
CA GLN A 72 16.22 19.20 4.28
C GLN A 72 16.22 17.67 4.16
N SER A 73 17.00 17.00 5.00
CA SER A 73 17.13 15.53 5.01
C SER A 73 15.90 14.79 5.59
N VAL A 74 14.77 15.48 5.75
CA VAL A 74 13.55 14.92 6.36
C VAL A 74 12.69 14.32 5.26
N ASN A 75 12.23 13.08 5.46
CA ASN A 75 11.35 12.42 4.51
C ASN A 75 9.97 13.12 4.50
N PRO A 76 9.47 13.59 3.34
CA PRO A 76 8.18 14.29 3.24
C PRO A 76 6.97 13.36 3.37
N PHE A 77 7.19 12.04 3.38
CA PHE A 77 6.13 11.04 3.46
C PHE A 77 5.88 10.60 4.91
N GLN A 78 4.60 10.52 5.26
CA GLN A 78 4.15 9.90 6.50
C GLN A 78 2.98 8.96 6.20
N ILE A 79 3.05 7.75 6.72
CA ILE A 79 2.03 6.72 6.59
C ILE A 79 1.32 6.54 7.93
N PHE A 80 0.00 6.55 7.89
CA PHE A 80 -0.86 6.25 9.03
C PHE A 80 -1.58 4.94 8.78
N ILE A 81 -1.61 4.03 9.74
CA ILE A 81 -2.30 2.74 9.62
C ILE A 81 -3.14 2.49 10.87
N LEU A 82 -4.33 1.92 10.69
CA LEU A 82 -5.22 1.59 11.79
C LEU A 82 -4.52 0.68 12.82
N PHE A 83 -4.59 1.06 14.09
CA PHE A 83 -4.02 0.29 15.20
C PHE A 83 -4.71 -1.07 15.36
N GLY A 84 -3.93 -2.10 15.70
CA GLY A 84 -4.46 -3.41 16.10
C GLY A 84 -4.82 -4.35 14.96
N LEU A 85 -4.45 -4.02 13.71
CA LEU A 85 -4.64 -4.93 12.58
C LEU A 85 -3.85 -6.23 12.75
N PRO A 86 -4.40 -7.39 12.32
CA PRO A 86 -3.61 -8.61 12.13
C PRO A 86 -2.37 -8.33 11.27
N ARG A 87 -1.20 -8.91 11.63
CA ARG A 87 0.06 -8.66 10.92
C ARG A 87 -0.07 -8.73 9.39
N ILE A 88 -0.72 -9.76 8.85
CA ILE A 88 -0.83 -9.88 7.40
C ILE A 88 -1.72 -8.81 6.76
N GLU A 89 -2.78 -8.38 7.45
CA GLU A 89 -3.60 -7.26 7.00
C GLU A 89 -2.85 -5.93 7.11
N PHE A 90 -2.08 -5.75 8.18
CA PHE A 90 -1.18 -4.60 8.33
C PHE A 90 -0.16 -4.55 7.20
N GLU A 91 0.51 -5.65 6.87
CA GLU A 91 1.46 -5.75 5.77
C GLU A 91 0.80 -5.44 4.43
N ALA A 92 -0.43 -5.92 4.19
CA ALA A 92 -1.16 -5.61 2.96
C ALA A 92 -1.53 -4.12 2.87
N VAL A 93 -2.01 -3.51 3.95
CA VAL A 93 -2.29 -2.07 4.00
C VAL A 93 -1.01 -1.26 3.82
N LEU A 94 0.08 -1.64 4.50
CA LEU A 94 1.37 -0.99 4.36
C LEU A 94 1.90 -1.07 2.92
N ALA A 95 1.75 -2.22 2.26
CA ALA A 95 2.11 -2.37 0.85
C ALA A 95 1.34 -1.39 -0.04
N HIS A 96 0.04 -1.22 0.18
CA HIS A 96 -0.75 -0.23 -0.56
C HIS A 96 -0.19 1.19 -0.38
N GLU A 97 0.02 1.61 0.88
CA GLU A 97 0.51 2.95 1.20
C GLU A 97 1.93 3.22 0.67
N LEU A 98 2.82 2.24 0.75
CA LEU A 98 4.17 2.36 0.20
C LEU A 98 4.16 2.48 -1.33
N LEU A 99 3.19 1.91 -2.02
CA LEU A 99 3.05 2.10 -3.47
C LEU A 99 2.60 3.52 -3.83
N HIS A 100 1.83 4.22 -2.99
CA HIS A 100 1.60 5.65 -3.19
C HIS A 100 2.90 6.45 -3.16
N VAL A 101 3.76 6.17 -2.17
CA VAL A 101 5.09 6.79 -2.07
C VAL A 101 5.95 6.45 -3.29
N TRP A 102 5.98 5.18 -3.69
CA TRP A 102 6.78 4.73 -4.83
C TRP A 102 6.31 5.36 -6.15
N LEU A 103 4.99 5.41 -6.41
CA LEU A 103 4.42 6.03 -7.60
C LEU A 103 4.71 7.54 -7.66
N HIS A 104 4.70 8.22 -6.51
CA HIS A 104 5.05 9.64 -6.40
C HIS A 104 6.53 9.87 -6.74
N ASN A 105 7.44 9.10 -6.12
CA ASN A 105 8.88 9.22 -6.36
C ASN A 105 9.27 8.92 -7.80
N ASN A 106 8.58 7.97 -8.46
CA ASN A 106 8.79 7.65 -9.87
C ASN A 106 8.02 8.56 -10.84
N LYS A 107 7.34 9.61 -10.35
CA LYS A 107 6.64 10.63 -11.14
C LYS A 107 5.69 10.04 -12.20
N THR A 108 4.99 8.98 -11.83
CA THR A 108 4.08 8.27 -12.75
C THR A 108 2.90 9.16 -13.17
N THR A 109 2.47 9.02 -14.42
CA THR A 109 1.36 9.81 -15.01
C THR A 109 0.02 9.07 -14.95
N LEU A 110 -0.11 8.08 -14.06
CA LEU A 110 -1.34 7.32 -13.88
C LEU A 110 -2.50 8.21 -13.44
N SER A 111 -3.71 7.90 -13.91
CA SER A 111 -4.93 8.51 -13.40
C SER A 111 -5.11 8.21 -11.91
N PRO A 112 -5.84 9.03 -11.12
CA PRO A 112 -6.08 8.74 -9.72
C PRO A 112 -6.63 7.33 -9.48
N LYS A 113 -7.58 6.88 -10.31
CA LYS A 113 -8.16 5.53 -10.17
C LYS A 113 -7.14 4.43 -10.49
N SER A 114 -6.30 4.63 -11.50
CA SER A 114 -5.26 3.67 -11.86
C SER A 114 -4.12 3.64 -10.83
N LYS A 115 -3.85 4.76 -10.13
CA LYS A 115 -2.94 4.77 -8.96
C LYS A 115 -3.49 3.88 -7.84
N GLU A 116 -4.75 4.04 -7.46
CA GLU A 116 -5.40 3.16 -6.47
C GLU A 116 -5.41 1.69 -6.92
N GLY A 117 -5.73 1.44 -8.19
CA GLY A 117 -5.68 0.10 -8.78
C GLY A 117 -4.29 -0.53 -8.66
N PHE A 118 -3.23 0.23 -8.97
CA PHE A 118 -1.85 -0.23 -8.85
C PHE A 118 -1.45 -0.45 -7.39
N CYS A 119 -1.79 0.46 -6.49
CA CYS A 119 -1.54 0.29 -5.05
C CYS A 119 -2.25 -0.96 -4.49
N ASN A 120 -3.43 -1.31 -5.01
CA ASN A 120 -4.10 -2.57 -4.67
C ASN A 120 -3.38 -3.83 -5.18
N LEU A 121 -2.52 -3.74 -6.20
CA LEU A 121 -1.63 -4.85 -6.56
C LEU A 121 -0.60 -5.16 -5.45
N GLY A 122 -0.23 -4.17 -4.64
CA GLY A 122 0.59 -4.39 -3.45
C GLY A 122 -0.14 -5.27 -2.42
N ARG A 123 -1.41 -4.99 -2.13
CA ARG A 123 -2.24 -5.84 -1.25
C ARG A 123 -2.38 -7.26 -1.81
N TYR A 124 -2.62 -7.35 -3.11
CA TYR A 124 -2.71 -8.62 -3.82
C TYR A 124 -1.43 -9.44 -3.67
N LEU A 125 -0.25 -8.83 -3.84
CA LEU A 125 1.04 -9.50 -3.68
C LEU A 125 1.18 -10.10 -2.27
N ILE A 126 0.91 -9.31 -1.23
CA ILE A 126 1.03 -9.76 0.16
C ILE A 126 0.07 -10.92 0.45
N TYR A 127 -1.22 -10.77 0.11
CA TYR A 127 -2.21 -11.81 0.36
C TYR A 127 -1.97 -13.07 -0.47
N GLN A 128 -1.54 -12.94 -1.73
CA GLN A 128 -1.22 -14.07 -2.59
C GLN A 128 -0.05 -14.87 -2.02
N ASN A 129 0.99 -14.21 -1.51
CA ASN A 129 2.18 -14.88 -0.97
C ASN A 129 1.92 -15.56 0.38
N ASP A 130 1.04 -14.99 1.22
CA ASP A 130 0.66 -15.60 2.49
C ASP A 130 -0.26 -16.82 2.32
N ASN A 131 -1.21 -16.76 1.38
CA ASN A 131 -2.09 -17.87 0.98
C ASN A 131 -2.88 -18.55 2.14
N THR A 132 -3.03 -17.90 3.29
CA THR A 132 -3.89 -18.41 4.37
C THR A 132 -5.36 -18.26 4.00
N HIS A 133 -6.26 -18.90 4.77
CA HIS A 133 -7.70 -18.71 4.60
C HIS A 133 -8.12 -17.23 4.76
N PHE A 134 -7.47 -16.52 5.69
CA PHE A 134 -7.68 -15.09 5.92
C PHE A 134 -7.36 -14.29 4.64
N SER A 135 -6.16 -14.47 4.10
CA SER A 135 -5.71 -13.79 2.87
C SER A 135 -6.57 -14.15 1.65
N ASN A 136 -6.97 -15.40 1.52
CA ASN A 136 -7.86 -15.84 0.45
C ASN A 136 -9.26 -15.20 0.52
N ASN A 137 -9.79 -14.95 1.72
CA ASN A 137 -11.05 -14.22 1.88
C ASN A 137 -10.89 -12.74 1.47
N HIS A 138 -9.76 -12.11 1.81
CA HIS A 138 -9.46 -10.75 1.37
C HIS A 138 -9.31 -10.65 -0.16
N LEU A 139 -8.59 -11.60 -0.78
CA LEU A 139 -8.46 -11.67 -2.23
C LEU A 139 -9.84 -11.77 -2.90
N ARG A 140 -10.71 -12.68 -2.44
CA ARG A 140 -12.09 -12.79 -2.95
C ARG A 140 -12.86 -11.48 -2.82
N SER A 141 -12.72 -10.78 -1.69
CA SER A 141 -13.35 -9.47 -1.50
C SER A 141 -12.82 -8.41 -2.48
N MET A 142 -11.54 -8.48 -2.85
CA MET A 142 -10.96 -7.58 -3.85
C MET A 142 -11.47 -7.90 -5.26
N GLU A 143 -11.57 -9.18 -5.63
CA GLU A 143 -12.13 -9.60 -6.93
C GLU A 143 -13.60 -9.20 -7.11
N ASN A 144 -14.38 -9.32 -6.04
CA ASN A 144 -15.82 -9.04 -6.05
C ASN A 144 -16.15 -7.55 -5.87
N SER A 145 -15.15 -6.68 -5.71
CA SER A 145 -15.41 -5.24 -5.56
C SER A 145 -15.86 -4.64 -6.89
N GLU A 146 -16.99 -3.90 -6.84
CA GLU A 146 -17.53 -3.11 -7.95
C GLU A 146 -17.10 -1.64 -7.89
N ASP A 147 -16.28 -1.27 -6.91
CA ASP A 147 -15.75 0.09 -6.78
C ASP A 147 -14.89 0.43 -8.00
N LEU A 148 -15.07 1.63 -8.57
CA LEU A 148 -14.38 2.05 -9.79
C LEU A 148 -12.85 2.06 -9.62
N ALA A 149 -12.35 2.53 -8.47
CA ALA A 149 -10.92 2.67 -8.21
C ALA A 149 -10.34 1.43 -7.50
N TYR A 150 -11.04 0.92 -6.48
CA TYR A 150 -10.59 -0.20 -5.67
C TYR A 150 -10.89 -1.58 -6.27
N GLY A 151 -11.86 -1.68 -7.17
CA GLY A 151 -12.30 -2.92 -7.79
C GLY A 151 -11.98 -3.01 -9.27
N ILE A 152 -12.50 -2.10 -10.08
CA ILE A 152 -12.41 -2.17 -11.55
C ILE A 152 -10.97 -1.95 -12.04
N GLU A 153 -10.33 -0.84 -11.67
CA GLU A 153 -8.95 -0.56 -12.08
C GLU A 153 -7.97 -1.61 -11.54
N TYR A 154 -8.16 -2.06 -10.30
CA TYR A 154 -7.40 -3.17 -9.73
C TYR A 154 -7.51 -4.44 -10.60
N LYS A 155 -8.73 -4.86 -10.97
CA LYS A 155 -8.94 -6.05 -11.81
C LYS A 155 -8.32 -5.90 -13.18
N TYR A 156 -8.42 -4.71 -13.78
CA TYR A 156 -7.78 -4.40 -15.06
C TYR A 156 -6.26 -4.54 -14.97
N LEU A 157 -5.62 -3.89 -14.00
CA LEU A 157 -4.17 -3.95 -13.81
C LEU A 157 -3.70 -5.34 -13.39
N LYS A 158 -4.49 -6.09 -12.62
CA LYS A 158 -4.20 -7.49 -12.31
C LYS A 158 -4.25 -8.38 -13.54
N ALA A 159 -5.19 -8.15 -14.46
CA ALA A 159 -5.25 -8.88 -15.73
C ALA A 159 -4.01 -8.59 -16.58
N GLN A 160 -3.57 -7.32 -16.64
CA GLN A 160 -2.31 -6.94 -17.28
C GLN A 160 -1.12 -7.62 -16.60
N LEU A 161 -1.04 -7.56 -15.27
CA LEU A 161 0.00 -8.23 -14.48
C LEU A 161 0.09 -9.72 -14.79
N LYS A 162 -1.06 -10.41 -14.92
CA LYS A 162 -1.09 -11.84 -15.27
C LYS A 162 -0.56 -12.12 -16.68
N GLN A 163 -0.76 -11.18 -17.60
CA GLN A 163 -0.36 -11.32 -19.00
C GLN A 163 1.13 -11.05 -19.22
N MET A 164 1.68 -9.99 -18.60
CA MET A 164 3.03 -9.51 -18.88
C MET A 164 4.01 -9.66 -17.70
N GLY A 165 3.51 -9.97 -16.50
CA GLY A 165 4.32 -10.04 -15.29
C GLY A 165 4.68 -8.67 -14.71
N TRP A 166 5.28 -8.69 -13.52
CA TRP A 166 5.57 -7.47 -12.76
C TRP A 166 6.55 -6.54 -13.46
N LYS A 167 7.62 -7.09 -14.03
CA LYS A 167 8.68 -6.31 -14.69
C LYS A 167 8.10 -5.42 -15.79
N ASP A 168 7.36 -6.02 -16.72
CA ASP A 168 6.83 -5.31 -17.88
C ASP A 168 5.70 -4.35 -17.48
N LEU A 169 4.86 -4.73 -16.49
CA LEU A 169 3.84 -3.83 -15.96
C LEU A 169 4.46 -2.59 -15.31
N ILE A 170 5.49 -2.77 -14.47
CA ILE A 170 6.24 -1.67 -13.83
C ILE A 170 6.82 -0.76 -14.92
N SER A 171 7.53 -1.32 -15.90
CA SER A 171 8.09 -0.55 -17.01
C SER A 171 7.04 0.19 -17.84
N SER A 172 5.81 -0.32 -17.96
CA SER A 172 4.73 0.36 -18.68
C SER A 172 4.18 1.60 -17.97
N ILE A 173 4.40 1.72 -16.65
CA ILE A 173 3.87 2.83 -15.84
C ILE A 173 4.96 3.79 -15.36
N THR A 174 6.23 3.36 -15.41
CA THR A 174 7.41 4.18 -15.16
C THR A 174 8.09 4.48 -16.49
N ASN A 175 8.02 5.73 -16.96
CA ASN A 175 8.70 6.17 -18.18
C ASN A 175 10.22 5.94 -18.12
#